data_AF-A0A6M1RYE7-F1
#
_entry.id   AF-A0A6M1RYE7-F1
#
_cell.length_a   1.000
_cell.length_b   1.000
_cell.length_c   1.000
_cell.angle_alpha   90.00
_cell.angle_beta   90.00
_cell.angle_gamma   90.00
#
_symmetry.space_group_name_H-M   'P 1'
#
loop_
_entity.id
_entity.type
_entity.pdbx_description
1 polymer ?
#
loop_
_entity_poly.entity_id
_entity_poly.type
_entity_poly.pdbx_seq_one_letter_code
_entity_poly.pdbx_strand_id
1 'polypeptide(L)'
;MRIDIIDTVEAFAAVRRNWDEVFMADPDAQHFLSWTWLNRYLSHRRRWFILALRKSEPGSPYLAFFPLRLQTKANADGIFTDEIIMAGNFAADYTGFITLPDYEQQAITGFAAYLRQERWTQIKLDYFSGPPGRSEALTRALQGPEVMFRNNVPRNEQQIDNTICPVIHLPDSWDGYLEQHMSGQTRQKLRRFLRKVEGGDEYRITMATPETIERDLDILFGFWRVRWTPIKGEGNAEKMIRASREVLMDCFADGNLDVPVLWHGERPLGVLANIIDRQKKAVLFYITGRDETWTTPSPGLVLHGYCIRKAISEGFRTYDFLRGNEPYKYMFGVKERQISCTLFRTRNGLNLGGLINPRSVRFVYERALDLYHSGKKPEAEMAFRQVLAAMPDHRGAEFGLANLLFERGEMSAAEASYRALIPRLADPVPVLLRLGDVHLATRRYGQAIQTLRKLCKLAPHHVEGRYKLGVALLAGQRLREAATVLAEAGRVHSDDRAKKFYAQKARDALSRIAFTLDPRPDSAFYPDLASFGGGPDIPHLH
;
A
#
# COMPACT_ATOMS: atom_id res chain seq x y z
N MET A 1 13.23 -28.41 11.96
CA MET A 1 12.99 -27.33 10.98
C MET A 1 12.23 -26.22 11.69
N ARG A 2 12.50 -24.97 11.32
CA ARG A 2 11.81 -23.78 11.85
C ARG A 2 11.52 -22.80 10.71
N ILE A 3 10.46 -22.02 10.87
CA ILE A 3 10.14 -20.88 10.00
C ILE A 3 10.55 -19.61 10.73
N ASP A 4 11.38 -18.79 10.07
CA ASP A 4 11.61 -17.41 10.47
C ASP A 4 10.81 -16.47 9.56
N ILE A 5 10.58 -15.26 10.06
CA ILE A 5 9.87 -14.20 9.34
C ILE A 5 10.87 -13.10 9.00
N ILE A 6 10.93 -12.78 7.72
CA ILE A 6 11.66 -11.62 7.20
C ILE A 6 10.62 -10.61 6.72
N ASP A 7 10.50 -9.47 7.39
CA ASP A 7 9.50 -8.44 7.11
C ASP A 7 10.05 -7.00 7.17
N THR A 8 11.37 -6.87 7.14
CA THR A 8 12.09 -5.58 7.03
C THR A 8 13.03 -5.58 5.83
N VAL A 9 13.22 -4.41 5.23
CA VAL A 9 14.09 -4.23 4.05
C VAL A 9 15.53 -4.65 4.37
N GLU A 10 15.99 -4.31 5.57
CA GLU A 10 17.33 -4.60 6.06
C GLU A 10 17.55 -6.12 6.21
N ALA A 11 16.58 -6.83 6.80
CA ALA A 11 16.66 -8.29 6.95
C ALA A 11 16.57 -9.01 5.59
N PHE A 12 15.77 -8.49 4.64
CA PHE A 12 15.71 -9.07 3.30
C PHE A 12 16.99 -8.82 2.50
N ALA A 13 17.61 -7.65 2.65
CA ALA A 13 18.92 -7.38 2.07
C ALA A 13 20.02 -8.29 2.63
N ALA A 14 19.98 -8.59 3.93
CA ALA A 14 20.97 -9.45 4.59
C ALA A 14 20.99 -10.89 4.07
N VAL A 15 19.87 -11.40 3.53
CA VAL A 15 19.79 -12.78 3.02
C VAL A 15 20.07 -12.93 1.53
N ARG A 16 20.45 -11.86 0.82
CA ARG A 16 20.64 -11.86 -0.65
C ARG A 16 21.47 -13.06 -1.15
N ARG A 17 22.65 -13.28 -0.57
CA ARG A 17 23.55 -14.37 -1.01
C ARG A 17 22.88 -15.74 -0.89
N ASN A 18 22.26 -16.02 0.26
CA ASN A 18 21.58 -17.29 0.49
C ASN A 18 20.31 -17.42 -0.37
N TRP A 19 19.61 -16.31 -0.63
CA TRP A 19 18.50 -16.27 -1.58
C TRP A 19 18.93 -16.68 -2.99
N ASP A 20 20.01 -16.09 -3.49
CA ASP A 20 20.55 -16.39 -4.82
C ASP A 20 20.96 -17.87 -4.93
N GLU A 21 21.56 -18.44 -3.88
CA GLU A 21 21.89 -19.88 -3.81
C GLU A 21 20.64 -20.77 -3.93
N VAL A 22 19.59 -20.48 -3.15
CA VAL A 22 18.32 -21.23 -3.21
C VAL A 22 17.61 -21.04 -4.54
N PHE A 23 17.59 -19.81 -5.07
CA PHE A 23 16.97 -19.45 -6.35
C PHE A 23 17.63 -20.20 -7.51
N MET A 24 18.96 -20.29 -7.52
CA MET A 24 19.68 -21.01 -8.56
C MET A 24 19.52 -22.52 -8.46
N ALA A 25 19.39 -23.06 -7.24
CA ALA A 25 19.19 -24.48 -7.00
C ALA A 25 17.77 -24.98 -7.33
N ASP A 26 16.73 -24.14 -7.17
CA ASP A 26 15.36 -24.50 -7.53
C ASP A 26 15.19 -24.50 -9.06
N PRO A 27 14.90 -25.66 -9.70
CA PRO A 27 14.75 -25.75 -11.15
C PRO A 27 13.54 -24.96 -11.67
N ASP A 28 12.55 -24.71 -10.82
CA ASP A 28 11.30 -24.05 -11.20
C ASP A 28 11.27 -22.57 -10.87
N ALA A 29 12.26 -22.05 -10.13
CA ALA A 29 12.34 -20.63 -9.80
C ALA A 29 12.43 -19.76 -11.06
N GLN A 30 11.56 -18.75 -11.11
CA GLN A 30 11.45 -17.80 -12.23
C GLN A 30 11.85 -16.37 -11.80
N HIS A 31 12.18 -15.51 -12.76
CA HIS A 31 12.67 -14.14 -12.56
C HIS A 31 11.95 -13.34 -11.45
N PHE A 32 10.62 -13.43 -11.37
CA PHE A 32 9.80 -12.70 -10.39
C PHE A 32 9.98 -13.17 -8.93
N LEU A 33 10.73 -14.25 -8.71
CA LEU A 33 11.19 -14.72 -7.40
C LEU A 33 12.69 -14.45 -7.17
N SER A 34 13.38 -13.80 -8.12
CA SER A 34 14.76 -13.36 -7.92
C SER A 34 14.82 -12.30 -6.82
N TRP A 35 15.93 -12.25 -6.09
CA TRP A 35 16.13 -11.24 -5.06
C TRP A 35 16.08 -9.82 -5.66
N THR A 36 16.71 -9.61 -6.82
CA THR A 36 16.77 -8.32 -7.52
C THR A 36 15.37 -7.77 -7.79
N TRP A 37 14.50 -8.58 -8.40
CA TRP A 37 13.14 -8.16 -8.72
C TRP A 37 12.29 -7.92 -7.46
N LEU A 38 12.30 -8.88 -6.52
CA LEU A 38 11.51 -8.77 -5.29
C LEU A 38 11.95 -7.60 -4.43
N ASN A 39 13.25 -7.29 -4.34
CA ASN A 39 13.76 -6.19 -3.54
C ASN A 39 13.23 -4.84 -4.02
N ARG A 40 13.29 -4.57 -5.33
CA ARG A 40 12.68 -3.37 -5.94
C ARG A 40 11.19 -3.33 -5.67
N TYR A 41 10.50 -4.40 -6.05
CA TYR A 41 9.05 -4.49 -5.96
C TYR A 41 8.52 -4.31 -4.52
N LEU A 42 9.17 -4.94 -3.52
CA LEU A 42 8.76 -4.86 -2.12
C LEU A 42 9.12 -3.50 -1.47
N SER A 43 10.14 -2.80 -1.97
CA SER A 43 10.51 -1.46 -1.45
C SER A 43 9.38 -0.43 -1.64
N HIS A 44 8.54 -0.61 -2.67
CA HIS A 44 7.38 0.23 -2.95
C HIS A 44 6.09 -0.22 -2.25
N ARG A 45 6.17 -1.21 -1.34
CA ARG A 45 4.99 -1.86 -0.76
C ARG A 45 5.15 -2.02 0.75
N ARG A 46 4.01 -2.13 1.44
CA ARG A 46 3.95 -2.32 2.90
C ARG A 46 3.30 -3.66 3.24
N ARG A 47 3.49 -4.11 4.48
CA ARG A 47 2.89 -5.34 5.03
C ARG A 47 3.18 -6.58 4.18
N TRP A 48 4.39 -6.64 3.63
CA TRP A 48 4.95 -7.87 3.10
C TRP A 48 5.69 -8.63 4.20
N PHE A 49 5.83 -9.93 4.01
CA PHE A 49 6.60 -10.80 4.89
C PHE A 49 7.02 -12.03 4.09
N ILE A 50 8.17 -12.60 4.44
CA ILE A 50 8.70 -13.79 3.78
C ILE A 50 8.83 -14.87 4.84
N LEU A 51 8.27 -16.04 4.56
CA LEU A 51 8.51 -17.23 5.37
C LEU A 51 9.83 -17.84 4.92
N ALA A 52 10.79 -17.96 5.82
CA ALA A 52 12.11 -18.51 5.53
C ALA A 52 12.32 -19.80 6.33
N LEU A 53 12.43 -20.94 5.63
CA LEU A 53 12.68 -22.24 6.24
C LEU A 53 14.16 -22.39 6.53
N ARG A 54 14.53 -22.83 7.74
CA ARG A 54 15.88 -23.33 8.03
C ARG A 54 15.87 -24.50 9.01
N LYS A 55 17.02 -25.17 9.15
CA LYS A 55 17.25 -26.11 10.26
C LYS A 55 17.15 -25.36 11.59
N SER A 56 16.81 -26.09 12.65
CA SER A 56 16.56 -25.49 13.98
C SER A 56 17.85 -25.03 14.67
N GLU A 57 19.00 -25.56 14.25
CA GLU A 57 20.33 -25.19 14.74
C GLU A 57 20.61 -23.70 14.46
N PRO A 58 21.07 -22.93 15.48
CA PRO A 58 21.42 -21.53 15.31
C PRO A 58 22.43 -21.31 14.18
N GLY A 59 22.23 -20.25 13.39
CA GLY A 59 23.13 -19.90 12.28
C GLY A 59 22.99 -20.75 11.02
N SER A 60 22.12 -21.76 11.00
CA SER A 60 21.85 -22.54 9.79
C SER A 60 21.36 -21.66 8.64
N PRO A 61 21.83 -21.88 7.39
CA PRO A 61 21.33 -21.17 6.22
C PRO A 61 19.86 -21.50 5.98
N TYR A 62 19.17 -20.60 5.29
CA TYR A 62 17.83 -20.82 4.81
C TYR A 62 17.84 -21.76 3.61
N LEU A 63 16.81 -22.60 3.55
CA LEU A 63 16.62 -23.69 2.61
C LEU A 63 15.45 -23.41 1.66
N ALA A 64 14.53 -22.53 2.04
CA ALA A 64 13.39 -22.14 1.22
C ALA A 64 12.87 -20.76 1.64
N PHE A 65 12.27 -20.03 0.70
CA PHE A 65 11.68 -18.72 0.92
C PHE A 65 10.32 -18.60 0.25
N PHE A 66 9.30 -18.18 1.00
CA PHE A 66 7.95 -17.93 0.50
C PHE A 66 7.55 -16.46 0.69
N PRO A 67 7.71 -15.62 -0.34
CA PRO A 67 7.40 -14.19 -0.26
C PRO A 67 5.89 -13.92 -0.37
N LEU A 68 5.33 -13.27 0.64
CA LEU A 68 3.90 -13.03 0.82
C LEU A 68 3.61 -11.58 1.17
N ARG A 69 2.34 -11.20 1.01
CA ARG A 69 1.82 -9.88 1.35
C ARG A 69 0.45 -9.97 2.01
N LEU A 70 0.18 -9.01 2.88
CA LEU A 70 -1.09 -8.87 3.56
C LEU A 70 -1.86 -7.68 2.99
N GLN A 71 -3.09 -7.94 2.55
CA GLN A 71 -4.09 -6.92 2.24
C GLN A 71 -5.19 -6.97 3.29
N THR A 72 -5.63 -5.80 3.72
CA THR A 72 -6.71 -5.67 4.71
C THR A 72 -7.76 -4.75 4.14
N LYS A 73 -9.02 -5.18 4.16
CA LYS A 73 -10.17 -4.43 3.65
C LYS A 73 -11.40 -4.66 4.52
N ALA A 74 -12.23 -3.63 4.66
CA ALA A 74 -13.55 -3.79 5.25
C ALA A 74 -14.47 -4.52 4.25
N ASN A 75 -15.26 -5.46 4.74
CA ASN A 75 -16.36 -6.05 3.99
C ASN A 75 -17.57 -5.09 3.95
N ALA A 76 -18.68 -5.53 3.36
CA ALA A 76 -19.91 -4.72 3.27
C ALA A 76 -20.48 -4.32 4.64
N ASP A 77 -20.22 -5.14 5.68
CA ASP A 77 -20.67 -4.90 7.05
C ASP A 77 -19.69 -4.03 7.87
N GLY A 78 -18.64 -3.50 7.23
CA GLY A 78 -17.61 -2.69 7.88
C GLY A 78 -16.58 -3.50 8.69
N ILE A 79 -16.65 -4.83 8.66
CA ILE A 79 -15.71 -5.72 9.35
C ILE A 79 -14.43 -5.82 8.52
N PHE A 80 -13.30 -5.44 9.13
CA PHE A 80 -11.99 -5.62 8.50
C PHE A 80 -11.62 -7.10 8.42
N THR A 81 -11.26 -7.52 7.22
CA THR A 81 -10.81 -8.87 6.87
C THR A 81 -9.43 -8.81 6.26
N ASP A 82 -8.65 -9.86 6.50
CA ASP A 82 -7.27 -10.00 6.05
C ASP A 82 -7.14 -11.04 4.95
N GLU A 83 -6.33 -10.72 3.96
CA GLU A 83 -6.10 -11.51 2.76
C GLU A 83 -4.60 -11.63 2.55
N ILE A 84 -4.09 -12.86 2.60
CA ILE A 84 -2.70 -13.16 2.26
C ILE A 84 -2.63 -13.41 0.76
N ILE A 85 -1.78 -12.66 0.08
CA ILE A 85 -1.52 -12.79 -1.35
C ILE A 85 -0.04 -13.06 -1.59
N MET A 86 0.29 -13.55 -2.78
CA MET A 86 1.69 -13.67 -3.18
C MET A 86 2.34 -12.29 -3.28
N ALA A 87 3.60 -12.15 -2.88
CA ALA A 87 4.28 -10.86 -2.91
C ALA A 87 4.14 -10.20 -4.29
N GLY A 88 4.50 -10.90 -5.36
CA GLY A 88 4.51 -10.37 -6.72
C GLY A 88 3.13 -10.13 -7.36
N ASN A 89 2.01 -10.48 -6.73
CA ASN A 89 0.68 -10.31 -7.33
C ASN A 89 0.44 -8.88 -7.85
N PHE A 90 -0.31 -8.78 -8.96
CA PHE A 90 -0.55 -7.57 -9.77
C PHE A 90 0.60 -7.10 -10.69
N ALA A 91 1.80 -7.64 -10.52
CA ALA A 91 2.97 -7.26 -11.33
C ALA A 91 3.75 -8.46 -11.89
N ALA A 92 3.76 -9.59 -11.18
CA ALA A 92 4.45 -10.81 -11.56
C ALA A 92 3.54 -11.79 -12.29
N ASP A 93 4.10 -12.46 -13.28
CA ASP A 93 3.46 -13.55 -14.01
C ASP A 93 3.74 -14.92 -13.38
N TYR A 94 4.78 -15.02 -12.55
CA TYR A 94 5.12 -16.21 -11.78
C TYR A 94 5.32 -15.85 -10.31
N THR A 95 4.66 -16.59 -9.43
CA THR A 95 4.78 -16.44 -8.00
C THR A 95 4.99 -17.81 -7.35
N GLY A 96 4.95 -17.87 -6.01
CA GLY A 96 5.13 -19.09 -5.24
C GLY A 96 6.27 -18.95 -4.27
N PHE A 97 7.00 -20.03 -4.04
CA PHE A 97 8.18 -20.07 -3.20
C PHE A 97 9.36 -20.69 -3.96
N ILE A 98 10.56 -20.41 -3.47
CA ILE A 98 11.79 -21.09 -3.90
C ILE A 98 12.27 -22.04 -2.81
N THR A 99 12.86 -23.16 -3.19
CA THR A 99 13.38 -24.16 -2.25
C THR A 99 14.59 -24.90 -2.80
N LEU A 100 15.49 -25.32 -1.92
CA LEU A 100 16.40 -26.41 -2.24
C LEU A 100 15.56 -27.67 -2.51
N PRO A 101 15.81 -28.41 -3.61
CA PRO A 101 14.96 -29.53 -4.02
C PRO A 101 14.74 -30.59 -2.93
N ASP A 102 15.80 -30.94 -2.19
CA ASP A 102 15.76 -31.97 -1.14
C ASP A 102 14.91 -31.58 0.08
N TYR A 103 14.51 -30.31 0.19
CA TYR A 103 13.78 -29.76 1.33
C TYR A 103 12.36 -29.29 0.99
N GLU A 104 11.87 -29.56 -0.22
CA GLU A 104 10.56 -29.08 -0.69
C GLU A 104 9.42 -29.53 0.25
N GLN A 105 9.41 -30.80 0.66
CA GLN A 105 8.35 -31.32 1.52
C GLN A 105 8.35 -30.63 2.90
N GLN A 106 9.53 -30.36 3.46
CA GLN A 106 9.70 -29.66 4.73
C GLN A 106 9.30 -28.18 4.59
N ALA A 107 9.59 -27.55 3.45
CA ALA A 107 9.17 -26.19 3.13
C ALA A 107 7.66 -26.08 3.06
N ILE A 108 7.00 -26.94 2.28
CA ILE A 108 5.54 -27.01 2.17
C ILE A 108 4.90 -27.21 3.55
N THR A 109 5.38 -28.19 4.31
CA THR A 109 4.85 -28.50 5.65
C THR A 109 5.01 -27.31 6.60
N GLY A 110 6.19 -26.68 6.63
CA GLY A 110 6.48 -25.56 7.51
C GLY A 110 5.69 -24.31 7.15
N PHE A 111 5.65 -23.95 5.87
CA PHE A 111 4.89 -22.79 5.38
C PHE A 111 3.40 -22.95 5.64
N ALA A 112 2.84 -24.13 5.37
CA ALA A 112 1.43 -24.38 5.60
C ALA A 112 1.06 -24.39 7.09
N ALA A 113 1.92 -24.96 7.94
CA ALA A 113 1.74 -24.93 9.39
C ALA A 113 1.73 -23.49 9.93
N TYR A 114 2.65 -22.64 9.44
CA TYR A 114 2.67 -21.21 9.79
C TYR A 114 1.38 -20.52 9.33
N LEU A 115 1.02 -20.67 8.05
CA LEU A 115 -0.16 -20.03 7.49
C LEU A 115 -1.47 -20.44 8.17
N ARG A 116 -1.61 -21.69 8.62
CA ARG A 116 -2.81 -22.13 9.38
C ARG A 116 -2.96 -21.44 10.74
N GLN A 117 -1.89 -20.94 11.32
CA GLN A 117 -1.91 -20.21 12.61
C GLN A 117 -2.14 -18.71 12.42
N GLU A 118 -1.96 -18.20 11.21
CA GLU A 118 -2.19 -16.80 10.89
C GLU A 118 -3.67 -16.45 10.84
N ARG A 119 -3.97 -15.18 11.11
CA ARG A 119 -5.34 -14.66 11.06
C ARG A 119 -5.61 -14.08 9.68
N TRP A 120 -6.39 -14.80 8.88
CA TRP A 120 -6.79 -14.38 7.54
C TRP A 120 -8.18 -14.93 7.21
N THR A 121 -8.88 -14.24 6.31
CA THR A 121 -10.13 -14.69 5.70
C THR A 121 -9.87 -15.37 4.36
N GLN A 122 -8.83 -14.94 3.63
CA GLN A 122 -8.45 -15.51 2.33
C GLN A 122 -6.93 -15.69 2.19
N ILE A 123 -6.53 -16.75 1.48
CA ILE A 123 -5.19 -16.88 0.89
C ILE A 123 -5.34 -17.03 -0.61
N LYS A 124 -4.68 -16.18 -1.40
CA LYS A 124 -4.61 -16.28 -2.86
C LYS A 124 -3.23 -16.72 -3.31
N LEU A 125 -3.14 -17.99 -3.71
CA LEU A 125 -1.97 -18.55 -4.39
C LEU A 125 -2.15 -18.37 -5.90
N ASP A 126 -2.14 -17.12 -6.38
CA ASP A 126 -2.35 -16.82 -7.80
C ASP A 126 -1.03 -16.93 -8.58
N TYR A 127 -1.08 -17.57 -9.75
CA TYR A 127 0.06 -17.74 -10.66
C TYR A 127 1.24 -18.47 -10.02
N PHE A 128 0.91 -19.41 -9.14
CA PHE A 128 1.86 -20.21 -8.39
C PHE A 128 2.60 -21.16 -9.35
N SER A 129 3.90 -20.93 -9.46
CA SER A 129 4.83 -21.66 -10.33
C SER A 129 5.46 -22.85 -9.61
N GLY A 130 5.93 -23.82 -10.39
CA GLY A 130 6.44 -25.10 -9.91
C GLY A 130 5.71 -26.29 -10.51
N PRO A 131 6.15 -27.52 -10.21
CA PRO A 131 5.50 -28.72 -10.68
C PRO A 131 4.10 -28.85 -10.05
N PRO A 132 3.13 -29.49 -10.73
CA PRO A 132 1.77 -29.68 -10.18
C PRO A 132 1.75 -30.28 -8.77
N GLY A 133 2.67 -31.20 -8.48
CA GLY A 133 2.79 -31.80 -7.15
C GLY A 133 3.08 -30.81 -6.02
N ARG A 134 3.79 -29.71 -6.31
CA ARG A 134 4.13 -28.66 -5.32
C ARG A 134 2.87 -27.93 -4.85
N SER A 135 2.02 -27.49 -5.77
CA SER A 135 0.79 -26.76 -5.42
C SER A 135 -0.28 -27.70 -4.84
N GLU A 136 -0.36 -28.94 -5.31
CA GLU A 136 -1.24 -29.97 -4.74
C GLU A 136 -0.88 -30.31 -3.29
N ALA A 137 0.42 -30.50 -3.00
CA ALA A 137 0.90 -30.78 -1.65
C ALA A 137 0.64 -29.60 -0.71
N LEU A 138 0.90 -28.36 -1.16
CA LEU A 138 0.58 -27.16 -0.38
C LEU A 138 -0.93 -27.03 -0.13
N THR A 139 -1.76 -27.35 -1.12
CA THR A 139 -3.22 -27.34 -0.97
C THR A 139 -3.70 -28.36 0.06
N ARG A 140 -3.18 -29.59 -0.01
CA ARG A 140 -3.46 -30.65 0.97
C ARG A 140 -2.98 -30.25 2.37
N ALA A 141 -1.87 -29.53 2.45
CA ALA A 141 -1.31 -29.02 3.69
C ALA A 141 -1.99 -27.75 4.21
N LEU A 142 -2.89 -27.09 3.47
CA LEU A 142 -3.63 -25.90 3.95
C LEU A 142 -5.12 -26.17 4.22
N GLN A 143 -5.75 -27.11 3.52
CA GLN A 143 -7.17 -27.45 3.70
C GLN A 143 -7.50 -27.89 5.15
N GLY A 144 -8.73 -27.70 5.60
CA GLY A 144 -9.13 -28.11 6.96
C GLY A 144 -10.63 -27.93 7.20
N PRO A 145 -11.13 -28.24 8.40
CA PRO A 145 -12.55 -28.12 8.70
C PRO A 145 -13.06 -26.68 8.54
N GLU A 146 -12.26 -25.68 8.91
CA GLU A 146 -12.62 -24.25 8.86
C GLU A 146 -12.33 -23.57 7.51
N VAL A 147 -11.59 -24.24 6.62
CA VAL A 147 -11.06 -23.67 5.39
C VAL A 147 -11.57 -24.45 4.19
N MET A 148 -12.16 -23.75 3.23
CA MET A 148 -12.43 -24.29 1.90
C MET A 148 -11.41 -23.77 0.91
N PHE A 149 -11.19 -24.52 -0.16
CA PHE A 149 -10.36 -24.08 -1.27
C PHE A 149 -11.10 -24.30 -2.58
N ARG A 150 -10.70 -23.55 -3.60
CA ARG A 150 -11.06 -23.82 -4.99
C ARG A 150 -9.89 -23.49 -5.89
N ASN A 151 -9.68 -24.34 -6.89
CA ASN A 151 -8.80 -24.01 -8.00
C ASN A 151 -9.55 -23.08 -8.94
N ASN A 152 -8.87 -22.05 -9.42
CA ASN A 152 -9.40 -21.10 -10.36
C ASN A 152 -8.57 -21.18 -11.65
N VAL A 153 -9.24 -20.96 -12.77
CA VAL A 153 -8.60 -20.80 -14.07
C VAL A 153 -8.96 -19.41 -14.58
N PRO A 154 -8.13 -18.38 -14.30
CA PRO A 154 -8.50 -17.00 -14.64
C PRO A 154 -8.54 -16.82 -16.16
N ARG A 155 -9.73 -16.56 -16.69
CA ARG A 155 -9.97 -16.26 -18.11
C ARG A 155 -10.40 -14.81 -18.31
N ASN A 156 -9.90 -14.18 -19.36
CA ASN A 156 -10.38 -12.86 -19.78
C ASN A 156 -11.61 -12.99 -20.71
N GLU A 157 -12.15 -11.87 -21.18
CA GLU A 157 -13.33 -11.84 -22.08
C GLU A 157 -13.13 -12.62 -23.39
N GLN A 158 -11.87 -12.79 -23.82
CA GLN A 158 -11.48 -13.55 -25.01
C GLN A 158 -11.22 -15.04 -24.70
N GLN A 159 -11.61 -15.52 -23.51
CA GLN A 159 -11.38 -16.88 -23.02
C GLN A 159 -9.89 -17.27 -22.94
N ILE A 160 -8.98 -16.29 -22.88
CA ILE A 160 -7.55 -16.55 -22.71
C ILE A 160 -7.28 -17.12 -21.33
N ASP A 161 -6.69 -18.30 -21.29
CA ASP A 161 -6.34 -19.03 -20.08
C ASP A 161 -5.01 -18.51 -19.49
N ASN A 162 -5.08 -17.79 -18.38
CA ASN A 162 -3.89 -17.22 -17.73
C ASN A 162 -3.15 -18.22 -16.82
N THR A 163 -3.53 -19.50 -16.84
CA THR A 163 -2.78 -20.59 -16.20
C THR A 163 -1.85 -21.31 -17.17
N ILE A 164 -1.94 -21.00 -18.47
CA ILE A 164 -1.07 -21.51 -19.53
C ILE A 164 -0.03 -20.44 -19.86
N CYS A 165 1.24 -20.85 -19.94
CA CYS A 165 2.36 -19.99 -20.29
C CYS A 165 3.11 -20.56 -21.49
N PRO A 166 2.99 -19.95 -22.69
CA PRO A 166 3.72 -20.39 -23.86
C PRO A 166 5.21 -20.02 -23.82
N VAL A 167 6.10 -21.01 -23.94
CA VAL A 167 7.56 -20.86 -23.82
C VAL A 167 8.27 -21.50 -24.99
N ILE A 168 9.30 -20.85 -25.52
CA ILE A 168 10.24 -21.44 -26.46
C ILE A 168 11.49 -21.89 -25.71
N HIS A 169 11.89 -23.14 -25.89
CA HIS A 169 13.25 -23.57 -25.58
C HIS A 169 14.12 -23.25 -26.78
N LEU A 170 15.05 -22.30 -26.60
CA LEU A 170 15.88 -21.78 -27.67
C LEU A 170 16.97 -22.80 -28.04
N PRO A 171 17.12 -23.14 -29.34
CA PRO A 171 18.24 -23.96 -29.80
C PRO A 171 19.51 -23.11 -29.96
N ASP A 172 20.63 -23.77 -30.29
CA ASP A 172 21.94 -23.11 -30.39
C ASP A 172 22.11 -22.23 -31.64
N SER A 173 21.18 -22.30 -32.62
CA SER A 173 21.27 -21.51 -33.85
C SER A 173 19.92 -20.99 -34.33
N TRP A 174 19.97 -19.84 -35.01
CA TRP A 174 18.79 -19.20 -35.59
C TRP A 174 18.13 -20.07 -36.68
N ASP A 175 18.92 -20.68 -37.56
CA ASP A 175 18.37 -21.55 -38.60
C ASP A 175 17.78 -22.83 -38.00
N GLY A 176 18.42 -23.39 -36.96
CA GLY A 176 17.85 -24.50 -36.19
C GLY A 176 16.49 -24.14 -35.58
N TYR A 177 16.35 -22.94 -35.00
CA TYR A 177 15.05 -22.45 -34.50
C TYR A 177 14.00 -22.39 -35.61
N LEU A 178 14.34 -21.75 -36.73
CA LEU A 178 13.41 -21.60 -37.85
C LEU A 178 12.93 -22.94 -38.41
N GLU A 179 13.80 -23.95 -38.45
CA GLU A 179 13.50 -25.29 -38.99
C GLU A 179 12.73 -26.17 -38.02
N GLN A 180 13.07 -26.12 -36.72
CA GLN A 180 12.51 -27.03 -35.72
C GLN A 180 11.22 -26.52 -35.07
N HIS A 181 11.06 -25.19 -34.97
CA HIS A 181 9.97 -24.59 -34.19
C HIS A 181 8.89 -23.90 -35.03
N MET A 182 9.21 -23.46 -36.26
CA MET A 182 8.26 -22.68 -37.07
C MET A 182 7.71 -23.46 -38.26
N SER A 183 6.44 -23.24 -38.59
CA SER A 183 5.86 -23.76 -39.83
C SER A 183 6.55 -23.14 -41.06
N GLY A 184 6.57 -23.87 -42.18
CA GLY A 184 7.18 -23.40 -43.42
C GLY A 184 6.66 -22.02 -43.87
N GLN A 185 5.35 -21.79 -43.75
CA GLN A 185 4.70 -20.53 -44.12
C GLN A 185 5.12 -19.37 -43.19
N THR A 186 5.07 -19.58 -41.86
CA THR A 186 5.44 -18.52 -40.91
C THR A 186 6.94 -18.20 -41.00
N ARG A 187 7.79 -19.21 -41.15
CA ARG A 187 9.24 -19.05 -41.38
C ARG A 187 9.53 -18.19 -42.61
N GLN A 188 8.92 -18.50 -43.76
CA GLN A 188 9.09 -17.73 -44.99
C GLN A 188 8.63 -16.28 -44.82
N LYS A 189 7.49 -16.07 -44.16
CA LYS A 189 6.95 -14.74 -43.87
C LYS A 189 7.88 -13.94 -42.97
N LEU A 190 8.40 -14.54 -41.90
CA LEU A 190 9.32 -13.89 -40.97
C LEU A 190 10.64 -13.53 -41.67
N ARG A 191 11.26 -14.46 -42.42
CA ARG A 191 12.48 -14.19 -43.20
C ARG A 191 12.28 -13.04 -44.19
N ARG A 192 11.11 -12.97 -44.86
CA ARG A 192 10.79 -11.87 -45.77
C ARG A 192 10.68 -10.52 -45.04
N PHE A 193 9.99 -10.48 -43.91
CA PHE A 193 9.82 -9.24 -43.15
C PHE A 193 11.12 -8.77 -42.50
N LEU A 194 11.93 -9.66 -41.92
CA LEU A 194 13.24 -9.30 -41.38
C LEU A 194 14.15 -8.74 -42.48
N ARG A 195 14.23 -9.40 -43.66
CA ARG A 195 14.99 -8.87 -44.80
C ARG A 195 14.50 -7.49 -45.26
N LYS A 196 13.19 -7.23 -45.23
CA LYS A 196 12.64 -5.91 -45.58
C LYS A 196 13.03 -4.85 -44.55
N VAL A 197 13.00 -5.20 -43.25
CA VAL A 197 13.32 -4.28 -42.17
C VAL A 197 14.83 -4.01 -42.05
N GLU A 198 15.67 -4.97 -42.42
CA GLU A 198 17.14 -4.88 -42.32
C GLU A 198 17.82 -4.43 -43.61
N GLY A 199 17.14 -4.56 -44.76
CA GLY A 199 17.74 -4.37 -46.08
C GLY A 199 17.65 -2.97 -46.68
N GLY A 200 17.05 -1.99 -46.00
CA GLY A 200 16.93 -0.62 -46.49
C GLY A 200 16.67 0.40 -45.39
N ASP A 201 16.73 1.69 -45.74
CA ASP A 201 16.68 2.81 -44.77
C ASP A 201 15.24 3.18 -44.31
N GLU A 202 14.23 2.49 -44.87
CA GLU A 202 12.81 2.77 -44.62
C GLU A 202 12.37 2.35 -43.20
N TYR A 203 12.97 1.29 -42.65
CA TYR A 203 12.65 0.75 -41.33
C TYR A 203 13.89 0.72 -40.46
N ARG A 204 13.67 0.80 -39.14
CA ARG A 204 14.73 0.56 -38.16
C ARG A 204 14.15 -0.04 -36.90
N ILE A 205 14.97 -0.85 -36.21
CA ILE A 205 14.68 -1.30 -34.84
C ILE A 205 15.70 -0.61 -33.93
N THR A 206 15.23 0.14 -32.94
CA THR A 206 16.08 0.76 -31.92
C THR A 206 15.92 0.03 -30.61
N MET A 207 16.98 0.00 -29.79
CA MET A 207 16.91 -0.43 -28.40
C MET A 207 16.93 0.80 -27.49
N ALA A 208 16.14 0.78 -26.43
CA ALA A 208 16.12 1.88 -25.48
C ALA A 208 17.48 2.10 -24.80
N THR A 209 17.86 3.37 -24.64
CA THR A 209 19.02 3.83 -23.87
C THR A 209 18.55 4.70 -22.70
N PRO A 210 19.42 5.10 -21.76
CA PRO A 210 19.04 6.02 -20.70
C PRO A 210 18.40 7.32 -21.20
N GLU A 211 18.79 7.78 -22.40
CA GLU A 211 18.26 8.98 -23.04
C GLU A 211 16.90 8.76 -23.72
N THR A 212 16.56 7.53 -24.11
CA THR A 212 15.34 7.25 -24.89
C THR A 212 14.29 6.44 -24.16
N ILE A 213 14.60 5.81 -23.02
CA ILE A 213 13.70 4.88 -22.33
C ILE A 213 12.35 5.50 -22.00
N GLU A 214 12.30 6.76 -21.57
CA GLU A 214 11.04 7.44 -21.27
C GLU A 214 10.18 7.59 -22.52
N ARG A 215 10.76 8.07 -23.62
CA ARG A 215 10.09 8.16 -24.93
C ARG A 215 9.58 6.80 -25.39
N ASP A 216 10.40 5.77 -25.28
CA ASP A 216 10.08 4.43 -25.80
C ASP A 216 8.95 3.78 -25.00
N LEU A 217 8.92 3.99 -23.67
CA LEU A 217 7.79 3.59 -22.84
C LEU A 217 6.54 4.45 -23.09
N ASP A 218 6.68 5.75 -23.36
CA ASP A 218 5.56 6.61 -23.75
C ASP A 218 4.88 6.12 -25.03
N ILE A 219 5.66 5.72 -26.03
CA ILE A 219 5.16 5.10 -27.26
C ILE A 219 4.42 3.79 -26.91
N LEU A 220 5.04 2.90 -26.14
CA LEU A 220 4.45 1.62 -25.74
C LEU A 220 3.09 1.82 -25.07
N PHE A 221 3.03 2.69 -24.06
CA PHE A 221 1.81 2.95 -23.31
C PHE A 221 0.81 3.80 -24.08
N GLY A 222 1.24 4.62 -25.04
CA GLY A 222 0.38 5.28 -26.03
C GLY A 222 -0.42 4.25 -26.84
N PHE A 223 0.27 3.28 -27.44
CA PHE A 223 -0.39 2.19 -28.15
C PHE A 223 -1.25 1.32 -27.24
N TRP A 224 -0.75 0.98 -26.05
CA TRP A 224 -1.48 0.16 -25.08
C TRP A 224 -2.79 0.84 -24.67
N ARG A 225 -2.77 2.15 -24.43
CA ARG A 225 -3.96 2.95 -24.09
C ARG A 225 -5.01 2.90 -25.18
N VAL A 226 -4.62 3.11 -26.44
CA VAL A 226 -5.55 3.05 -27.60
C VAL A 226 -6.27 1.69 -27.65
N ARG A 227 -5.54 0.60 -27.42
CA ARG A 227 -6.10 -0.76 -27.48
C ARG A 227 -6.98 -1.11 -26.28
N TRP A 228 -6.57 -0.75 -25.08
CA TRP A 228 -7.15 -1.33 -23.86
C TRP A 228 -8.07 -0.40 -23.08
N THR A 229 -8.00 0.92 -23.25
CA THR A 229 -8.92 1.86 -22.59
C THR A 229 -10.39 1.58 -22.92
N PRO A 230 -10.79 1.29 -24.18
CA PRO A 230 -12.19 0.97 -24.49
C PRO A 230 -12.74 -0.27 -23.77
N ILE A 231 -11.87 -1.20 -23.39
CA ILE A 231 -12.23 -2.47 -22.74
C ILE A 231 -12.16 -2.35 -21.22
N LYS A 232 -11.11 -1.70 -20.69
CA LYS A 232 -10.81 -1.68 -19.25
C LYS A 232 -11.38 -0.47 -18.51
N GLY A 233 -11.76 0.58 -19.25
CA GLY A 233 -12.07 1.90 -18.72
C GLY A 233 -10.82 2.72 -18.39
N GLU A 234 -10.93 4.04 -18.52
CA GLU A 234 -9.81 4.98 -18.41
C GLU A 234 -9.05 4.89 -17.08
N GLY A 235 -9.77 4.92 -15.95
CA GLY A 235 -9.13 4.89 -14.62
C GLY A 235 -8.35 3.59 -14.35
N ASN A 236 -8.84 2.44 -14.82
CA ASN A 236 -8.14 1.16 -14.68
C ASN A 236 -6.94 1.07 -15.63
N ALA A 237 -7.10 1.55 -16.86
CA ALA A 237 -6.01 1.59 -17.84
C ALA A 237 -4.83 2.40 -17.30
N GLU A 238 -5.07 3.63 -16.82
CA GLU A 238 -4.01 4.49 -16.26
C GLU A 238 -3.36 3.89 -15.01
N LYS A 239 -4.14 3.22 -14.15
CA LYS A 239 -3.59 2.50 -13.00
C LYS A 239 -2.64 1.37 -13.42
N MET A 240 -3.00 0.60 -14.44
CA MET A 240 -2.16 -0.48 -14.98
C MET A 240 -0.91 0.06 -15.66
N ILE A 241 -1.02 1.14 -16.44
CA ILE A 241 0.11 1.82 -17.08
C ILE A 241 1.09 2.29 -16.03
N ARG A 242 0.62 2.99 -14.98
CA ARG A 242 1.49 3.48 -13.90
C ARG A 242 2.22 2.34 -13.19
N ALA A 243 1.50 1.29 -12.82
CA ALA A 243 2.10 0.13 -12.14
C ALA A 243 3.10 -0.61 -13.02
N SER A 244 2.80 -0.79 -14.31
CA SER A 244 3.71 -1.45 -15.26
C SER A 244 4.94 -0.60 -15.52
N ARG A 245 4.79 0.72 -15.65
CA ARG A 245 5.92 1.65 -15.84
C ARG A 245 6.88 1.64 -14.64
N GLU A 246 6.36 1.61 -13.41
CA GLU A 246 7.17 1.48 -12.18
C GLU A 246 8.08 0.24 -12.28
N VAL A 247 7.50 -0.93 -12.57
CA VAL A 247 8.24 -2.19 -12.70
C VAL A 247 9.25 -2.16 -13.85
N LEU A 248 8.87 -1.62 -15.01
CA LEU A 248 9.76 -1.55 -16.16
C LEU A 248 10.95 -0.61 -15.90
N MET A 249 10.73 0.54 -15.28
CA MET A 249 11.82 1.46 -14.95
C MET A 249 12.77 0.87 -13.90
N ASP A 250 12.25 0.13 -12.91
CA ASP A 250 13.09 -0.63 -11.97
C ASP A 250 13.95 -1.67 -12.71
N CYS A 251 13.34 -2.46 -13.60
CA CYS A 251 14.07 -3.44 -14.41
C CYS A 251 15.12 -2.78 -15.30
N PHE A 252 14.83 -1.62 -15.88
CA PHE A 252 15.79 -0.86 -16.70
C PHE A 252 16.97 -0.35 -15.86
N ALA A 253 16.70 0.21 -14.68
CA ALA A 253 17.74 0.66 -13.75
C ALA A 253 18.67 -0.48 -13.30
N ASP A 254 18.15 -1.70 -13.20
CA ASP A 254 18.93 -2.91 -12.88
C ASP A 254 19.57 -3.56 -14.12
N GLY A 255 19.43 -2.97 -15.32
CA GLY A 255 19.98 -3.47 -16.57
C GLY A 255 19.25 -4.70 -17.14
N ASN A 256 18.06 -5.02 -16.63
CA ASN A 256 17.27 -6.21 -16.93
C ASN A 256 16.05 -5.91 -17.81
N LEU A 257 16.09 -4.85 -18.63
CA LEU A 257 15.02 -4.54 -19.56
C LEU A 257 15.55 -4.24 -20.96
N ASP A 258 15.04 -4.97 -21.95
CA ASP A 258 15.17 -4.64 -23.37
C ASP A 258 13.85 -4.05 -23.87
N VAL A 259 13.88 -2.86 -24.47
CA VAL A 259 12.71 -2.20 -25.09
C VAL A 259 12.98 -1.93 -26.57
N PRO A 260 12.81 -2.94 -27.45
CA PRO A 260 12.96 -2.72 -28.88
C PRO A 260 11.73 -2.02 -29.47
N VAL A 261 11.98 -0.97 -30.25
CA VAL A 261 10.95 -0.21 -30.98
C VAL A 261 11.17 -0.39 -32.48
N LEU A 262 10.14 -0.82 -33.20
CA LEU A 262 10.11 -0.86 -34.66
C LEU A 262 9.59 0.47 -35.21
N TRP A 263 10.31 1.04 -36.17
CA TRP A 263 9.97 2.31 -36.81
C TRP A 263 9.84 2.17 -38.32
N HIS A 264 9.05 3.08 -38.91
CA HIS A 264 8.98 3.36 -40.34
C HIS A 264 9.22 4.87 -40.53
N GLY A 265 10.40 5.25 -41.01
CA GLY A 265 10.90 6.61 -40.83
C GLY A 265 10.85 7.05 -39.36
N GLU A 266 10.14 8.15 -39.08
CA GLU A 266 9.91 8.67 -37.72
C GLU A 266 8.64 8.12 -37.04
N ARG A 267 7.84 7.30 -37.73
CA ARG A 267 6.63 6.72 -37.16
C ARG A 267 6.96 5.45 -36.38
N PRO A 268 6.69 5.36 -35.08
CA PRO A 268 6.78 4.10 -34.37
C PRO A 268 5.63 3.17 -34.80
N LEU A 269 5.92 1.88 -34.98
CA LEU A 269 4.96 0.87 -35.41
C LEU A 269 4.65 -0.16 -34.32
N GLY A 270 5.61 -0.42 -33.44
CA GLY A 270 5.41 -1.33 -32.31
C GLY A 270 6.59 -1.32 -31.36
N VAL A 271 6.30 -1.73 -30.12
CA VAL A 271 7.25 -1.79 -29.02
C VAL A 271 7.00 -3.08 -28.24
N LEU A 272 8.08 -3.76 -27.87
CA LEU A 272 8.05 -4.79 -26.82
C LEU A 272 8.80 -4.25 -25.60
N ALA A 273 8.41 -4.70 -24.42
CA ALA A 273 9.24 -4.60 -23.23
C ALA A 273 9.51 -6.03 -22.74
N ASN A 274 10.76 -6.45 -22.83
CA ASN A 274 11.22 -7.77 -22.45
C ASN A 274 12.08 -7.67 -21.19
N ILE A 275 11.67 -8.35 -20.12
CA ILE A 275 12.49 -8.47 -18.92
C ILE A 275 13.56 -9.55 -19.18
N ILE A 276 14.80 -9.24 -18.84
CA ILE A 276 15.97 -10.08 -19.12
C ILE A 276 16.46 -10.74 -17.85
N ASP A 277 16.32 -12.06 -17.75
CA ASP A 277 16.87 -12.87 -16.67
C ASP A 277 18.19 -13.50 -17.12
N ARG A 278 19.30 -12.87 -16.76
CA ARG A 278 20.64 -13.36 -17.09
C ARG A 278 21.06 -14.56 -16.26
N GLN A 279 20.53 -14.70 -15.05
CA GLN A 279 20.87 -15.81 -14.14
C GLN A 279 20.29 -17.13 -14.68
N LYS A 280 19.01 -17.12 -15.06
CA LYS A 280 18.31 -18.28 -15.65
C LYS A 280 18.44 -18.34 -17.17
N LYS A 281 19.09 -17.35 -17.80
CA LYS A 281 19.23 -17.21 -19.26
C LYS A 281 17.87 -17.24 -19.97
N ALA A 282 16.93 -16.45 -19.47
CA ALA A 282 15.58 -16.31 -20.01
C ALA A 282 15.28 -14.88 -20.48
N VAL A 283 14.54 -14.76 -21.58
CA VAL A 283 13.91 -13.51 -22.02
C VAL A 283 12.42 -13.62 -21.74
N LEU A 284 11.86 -12.71 -20.96
CA LEU A 284 10.45 -12.71 -20.56
C LEU A 284 9.72 -11.58 -21.27
N PHE A 285 8.85 -11.91 -22.22
CA PHE A 285 8.03 -10.94 -22.92
C PHE A 285 6.92 -10.41 -22.00
N TYR A 286 7.12 -9.22 -21.45
CA TYR A 286 6.27 -8.67 -20.39
C TYR A 286 5.04 -7.94 -20.93
N ILE A 287 5.24 -6.99 -21.85
CA ILE A 287 4.16 -6.17 -22.39
C ILE A 287 4.51 -5.65 -23.79
N THR A 288 3.48 -5.40 -24.60
CA THR A 288 3.62 -4.81 -25.94
C THR A 288 2.61 -3.70 -26.20
N GLY A 289 2.98 -2.79 -27.08
CA GLY A 289 2.07 -1.88 -27.76
C GLY A 289 2.38 -1.87 -29.26
N ARG A 290 1.35 -1.73 -30.11
CA ARG A 290 1.52 -1.58 -31.56
C ARG A 290 0.54 -0.56 -32.12
N ASP A 291 0.90 -0.01 -33.27
CA ASP A 291 -0.01 0.76 -34.08
C ASP A 291 -1.06 -0.17 -34.70
N GLU A 292 -2.32 -0.04 -34.25
CA GLU A 292 -3.43 -0.88 -34.71
C GLU A 292 -3.85 -0.56 -36.16
N THR A 293 -3.41 0.57 -36.72
CA THR A 293 -3.67 0.94 -38.13
C THR A 293 -2.64 0.33 -39.09
N TRP A 294 -1.53 -0.20 -38.59
CA TRP A 294 -0.46 -0.79 -39.40
C TRP A 294 -0.52 -2.32 -39.41
N THR A 295 -0.42 -2.92 -40.60
CA THR A 295 -0.55 -4.38 -40.77
C THR A 295 0.68 -5.07 -41.36
N THR A 296 1.41 -4.42 -42.28
CA THR A 296 2.51 -5.05 -43.04
C THR A 296 3.71 -4.11 -43.21
N PRO A 297 4.94 -4.51 -42.83
CA PRO A 297 5.27 -5.74 -42.12
C PRO A 297 4.62 -5.77 -40.72
N SER A 298 4.25 -6.97 -40.26
CA SER A 298 3.58 -7.13 -38.96
C SER A 298 4.54 -6.75 -37.82
N PRO A 299 4.25 -5.71 -37.00
CA PRO A 299 5.19 -5.25 -35.98
C PRO A 299 5.50 -6.34 -34.94
N GLY A 300 4.47 -7.04 -34.46
CA GLY A 300 4.64 -8.12 -33.49
C GLY A 300 5.47 -9.29 -34.03
N LEU A 301 5.21 -9.74 -35.26
CA LEU A 301 5.98 -10.85 -35.87
C LEU A 301 7.45 -10.48 -36.04
N VAL A 302 7.73 -9.26 -36.52
CA VAL A 302 9.09 -8.75 -36.70
C VAL A 302 9.81 -8.62 -35.37
N LEU A 303 9.21 -7.95 -34.38
CA LEU A 303 9.86 -7.67 -33.11
C LEU A 303 10.14 -8.96 -32.32
N HIS A 304 9.18 -9.89 -32.24
CA HIS A 304 9.44 -11.18 -31.58
C HIS A 304 10.52 -11.97 -32.31
N GLY A 305 10.47 -12.06 -33.65
CA GLY A 305 11.51 -12.75 -34.42
C GLY A 305 12.90 -12.13 -34.26
N TYR A 306 13.00 -10.80 -34.24
CA TYR A 306 14.22 -10.07 -33.94
C TYR A 306 14.75 -10.41 -32.53
N CYS A 307 13.88 -10.36 -31.51
CA CYS A 307 14.27 -10.64 -30.13
C CYS A 307 14.68 -12.11 -29.92
N ILE A 308 13.99 -13.06 -30.54
CA ILE A 308 14.34 -14.49 -30.47
C ILE A 308 15.70 -14.72 -31.12
N ARG A 309 15.95 -14.14 -32.31
CA ARG A 309 17.27 -14.23 -32.98
C ARG A 309 18.38 -13.63 -32.13
N LYS A 310 18.14 -12.45 -31.52
CA LYS A 310 19.07 -11.81 -30.58
C LYS A 310 19.34 -12.71 -29.37
N ALA A 311 18.29 -13.23 -28.73
CA ALA A 311 18.39 -14.10 -27.56
C ALA A 311 19.23 -15.36 -27.85
N ILE A 312 19.02 -16.00 -29.00
CA ILE A 312 19.84 -17.14 -29.45
C ILE A 312 21.30 -16.73 -29.61
N SER A 313 21.57 -15.61 -30.29
CA SER A 313 22.95 -15.14 -30.49
C SER A 313 23.68 -14.77 -29.19
N GLU A 314 22.92 -14.38 -28.17
CA GLU A 314 23.43 -14.04 -26.83
C GLU A 314 23.49 -15.26 -25.89
N GLY A 315 23.12 -16.45 -26.38
CA GLY A 315 23.19 -17.71 -25.63
C GLY A 315 22.11 -17.85 -24.54
N PHE A 316 20.97 -17.17 -24.70
CA PHE A 316 19.78 -17.40 -23.86
C PHE A 316 19.16 -18.76 -24.19
N ARG A 317 18.54 -19.38 -23.19
CA ARG A 317 17.96 -20.73 -23.27
C ARG A 317 16.46 -20.73 -23.46
N THR A 318 15.77 -19.67 -23.02
CA THR A 318 14.32 -19.59 -23.11
C THR A 318 13.85 -18.22 -23.57
N TYR A 319 12.80 -18.22 -24.38
CA TYR A 319 12.00 -17.04 -24.70
C TYR A 319 10.58 -17.32 -24.22
N ASP A 320 10.17 -16.64 -23.16
CA ASP A 320 8.95 -16.89 -22.41
C ASP A 320 7.91 -15.82 -22.76
N PHE A 321 6.75 -16.23 -23.30
CA PHE A 321 5.65 -15.31 -23.60
C PHE A 321 4.76 -15.03 -22.40
N LEU A 322 5.15 -15.49 -21.21
CA LEU A 322 4.42 -15.36 -19.96
C LEU A 322 2.99 -15.91 -20.07
N ARG A 323 2.08 -15.45 -19.20
CA ARG A 323 0.73 -16.01 -19.10
C ARG A 323 -0.11 -15.70 -20.33
N GLY A 324 -1.06 -16.59 -20.59
CA GLY A 324 -2.06 -16.46 -21.63
C GLY A 324 -1.73 -17.31 -22.85
N ASN A 325 -2.73 -18.06 -23.31
CA ASN A 325 -2.68 -18.86 -24.53
C ASN A 325 -3.16 -18.08 -25.78
N GLU A 326 -2.77 -16.82 -25.94
CA GLU A 326 -3.15 -16.05 -27.13
C GLU A 326 -2.67 -16.75 -28.42
N PRO A 327 -3.55 -16.92 -29.44
CA PRO A 327 -3.23 -17.74 -30.62
C PRO A 327 -1.95 -17.32 -31.37
N TYR A 328 -1.61 -16.03 -31.37
CA TYR A 328 -0.42 -15.56 -32.08
C TYR A 328 0.90 -16.08 -31.47
N LYS A 329 0.93 -16.39 -30.16
CA LYS A 329 2.13 -16.93 -29.49
C LYS A 329 2.53 -18.29 -30.07
N TYR A 330 1.55 -19.10 -30.45
CA TYR A 330 1.75 -20.44 -31.01
C TYR A 330 2.40 -20.43 -32.39
N MET A 331 2.35 -19.30 -33.10
CA MET A 331 3.03 -19.14 -34.40
C MET A 331 4.56 -19.22 -34.27
N PHE A 332 5.10 -19.11 -33.05
CA PHE A 332 6.54 -19.14 -32.76
C PHE A 332 7.06 -20.50 -32.26
N GLY A 333 6.24 -21.56 -32.29
CA GLY A 333 6.69 -22.91 -31.92
C GLY A 333 6.89 -23.12 -30.43
N VAL A 334 6.01 -22.52 -29.63
CA VAL A 334 5.99 -22.59 -28.17
C VAL A 334 5.56 -23.97 -27.65
N LYS A 335 6.04 -24.32 -26.46
CA LYS A 335 5.49 -25.36 -25.61
C LYS A 335 4.77 -24.73 -24.43
N GLU A 336 3.73 -25.37 -23.94
CA GLU A 336 2.98 -24.87 -22.79
C GLU A 336 3.63 -25.28 -21.47
N ARG A 337 3.80 -24.30 -20.58
CA ARG A 337 4.03 -24.51 -19.15
C ARG A 337 2.74 -24.20 -18.40
N GLN A 338 2.35 -25.06 -17.47
CA GLN A 338 1.21 -24.81 -16.58
C GLN A 338 1.66 -24.17 -15.27
N ILE A 339 0.83 -23.26 -14.77
CA ILE A 339 0.89 -22.69 -13.41
C ILE A 339 -0.48 -22.83 -12.75
N SER A 340 -0.55 -22.64 -11.44
CA SER A 340 -1.80 -22.85 -10.70
C SER A 340 -2.31 -21.57 -10.04
N CYS A 341 -3.63 -21.45 -9.92
CA CYS A 341 -4.27 -20.43 -9.12
C CYS A 341 -5.22 -21.10 -8.13
N THR A 342 -4.96 -20.95 -6.82
CA THR A 342 -5.80 -21.54 -5.78
C THR A 342 -6.22 -20.47 -4.78
N LEU A 343 -7.53 -20.37 -4.53
CA LEU A 343 -8.10 -19.51 -3.50
C LEU A 343 -8.49 -20.38 -2.30
N PHE A 344 -7.92 -20.07 -1.14
CA PHE A 344 -8.40 -20.53 0.16
C PHE A 344 -9.28 -19.46 0.79
N ARG A 345 -10.35 -19.88 1.44
CA ARG A 345 -11.26 -19.00 2.19
C ARG A 345 -11.75 -19.69 3.45
N THR A 346 -11.88 -18.94 4.53
CA THR A 346 -12.57 -19.40 5.74
C THR A 346 -14.06 -19.60 5.46
N ARG A 347 -14.64 -20.67 6.02
CA ARG A 347 -16.05 -21.03 5.76
C ARG A 347 -17.04 -19.99 6.30
N ASN A 348 -16.73 -19.39 7.44
CA ASN A 348 -17.56 -18.36 8.07
C ASN A 348 -17.35 -16.96 7.46
N GLY A 349 -16.40 -16.79 6.53
CA GLY A 349 -16.10 -15.51 5.90
C GLY A 349 -15.44 -14.47 6.82
N LEU A 350 -15.01 -14.86 8.01
CA LEU A 350 -14.25 -14.05 8.96
C LEU A 350 -12.79 -14.49 8.99
N ASN A 351 -11.92 -13.68 9.58
CA ASN A 351 -10.56 -14.13 9.84
C ASN A 351 -10.55 -15.36 10.75
N LEU A 352 -9.59 -16.27 10.54
CA LEU A 352 -9.35 -17.37 11.49
C LEU A 352 -9.22 -16.82 12.93
N GLY A 353 -9.93 -17.47 13.86
CA GLY A 353 -10.02 -17.02 15.26
C GLY A 353 -10.85 -15.75 15.49
N GLY A 354 -11.50 -15.17 14.47
CA GLY A 354 -12.36 -13.98 14.59
C GLY A 354 -11.60 -12.67 14.84
N LEU A 355 -10.27 -12.68 14.73
CA LEU A 355 -9.41 -11.54 15.05
C LEU A 355 -8.70 -11.02 13.81
N ILE A 356 -8.40 -9.71 13.77
CA ILE A 356 -7.53 -9.16 12.73
C ILE A 356 -6.08 -9.63 12.90
N ASN A 357 -5.35 -9.73 11.79
CA ASN A 357 -3.93 -10.06 11.80
C ASN A 357 -3.14 -9.01 12.59
N PRO A 358 -2.14 -9.41 13.41
CA PRO A 358 -1.30 -8.45 14.12
C PRO A 358 -0.65 -7.41 13.20
N ARG A 359 -0.26 -7.79 11.99
CA ARG A 359 0.33 -6.88 10.97
C ARG A 359 -0.69 -5.87 10.41
N SER A 360 -1.97 -6.07 10.66
CA SER A 360 -3.07 -5.21 10.22
C SER A 360 -3.51 -4.22 11.27
N VAL A 361 -3.17 -4.42 12.56
CA VAL A 361 -3.63 -3.59 13.68
C VAL A 361 -3.39 -2.10 13.42
N ARG A 362 -2.16 -1.73 13.04
CA ARG A 362 -1.82 -0.33 12.72
C ARG A 362 -2.69 0.22 11.57
N PHE A 363 -2.84 -0.54 10.50
CA PHE A 363 -3.62 -0.11 9.34
C PHE A 363 -5.10 0.05 9.69
N VAL A 364 -5.69 -0.91 10.42
CA VAL A 364 -7.10 -0.84 10.84
C VAL A 364 -7.31 0.32 11.80
N TYR A 365 -6.36 0.59 12.70
CA TYR A 365 -6.40 1.77 13.56
C TYR A 365 -6.35 3.10 12.77
N GLU A 366 -5.43 3.22 11.81
CA GLU A 366 -5.35 4.39 10.93
C GLU A 366 -6.67 4.60 10.16
N ARG A 367 -7.28 3.52 9.64
CA ARG A 367 -8.61 3.58 9.01
C ARG A 367 -9.73 3.94 10.00
N ALA A 368 -9.67 3.45 11.23
CA ALA A 368 -10.63 3.80 12.27
C ALA A 368 -10.61 5.31 12.58
N LEU A 369 -9.41 5.91 12.64
CA LEU A 369 -9.25 7.36 12.78
C LEU A 369 -9.83 8.11 11.58
N ASP A 370 -9.55 7.66 10.36
CA ASP A 370 -10.10 8.27 9.13
C ASP A 370 -11.63 8.25 9.12
N LEU A 371 -12.23 7.11 9.49
CA LEU A 371 -13.68 6.94 9.62
C LEU A 371 -14.26 7.86 10.71
N TYR A 372 -13.60 7.93 11.87
CA TYR A 372 -14.00 8.79 12.98
C TYR A 372 -14.00 10.28 12.60
N HIS A 373 -12.96 10.75 11.90
CA HIS A 373 -12.86 12.13 11.43
C HIS A 373 -13.83 12.44 10.28
N SER A 374 -14.17 11.45 9.47
CA SER A 374 -15.14 11.58 8.37
C SER A 374 -16.60 11.49 8.84
N GLY A 375 -16.86 11.38 10.14
CA GLY A 375 -18.21 11.29 10.71
C GLY A 375 -18.85 9.89 10.64
N LYS A 376 -18.14 8.88 10.12
CA LYS A 376 -18.59 7.48 10.05
C LYS A 376 -18.36 6.76 11.38
N LYS A 377 -19.06 7.24 12.41
CA LYS A 377 -18.83 6.86 13.82
C LYS A 377 -19.14 5.38 14.11
N PRO A 378 -20.20 4.75 13.57
CA PRO A 378 -20.46 3.33 13.78
C PRO A 378 -19.33 2.43 13.23
N GLU A 379 -18.84 2.72 12.03
CA GLU A 379 -17.75 1.96 11.40
C GLU A 379 -16.42 2.17 12.11
N ALA A 380 -16.16 3.40 12.59
CA ALA A 380 -14.98 3.69 13.41
C ALA A 380 -15.00 2.90 14.72
N GLU A 381 -16.16 2.82 15.39
CA GLU A 381 -16.32 2.04 16.62
C GLU A 381 -16.04 0.56 16.39
N MET A 382 -16.59 0.00 15.31
CA MET A 382 -16.34 -1.40 14.90
C MET A 382 -14.83 -1.63 14.69
N ALA A 383 -14.17 -0.74 13.96
CA ALA A 383 -12.75 -0.83 13.69
C ALA A 383 -11.88 -0.74 14.96
N PHE A 384 -12.18 0.19 15.88
CA PHE A 384 -11.49 0.28 17.16
C PHE A 384 -11.69 -0.98 18.02
N ARG A 385 -12.91 -1.55 18.03
CA ARG A 385 -13.17 -2.82 18.71
C ARG A 385 -12.36 -3.97 18.12
N GLN A 386 -12.26 -4.07 16.79
CA GLN A 386 -11.42 -5.09 16.14
C GLN A 386 -9.94 -4.93 16.50
N VAL A 387 -9.45 -3.69 16.59
CA VAL A 387 -8.09 -3.39 17.05
C VAL A 387 -7.89 -3.89 18.49
N LEU A 388 -8.81 -3.59 19.41
CA LEU A 388 -8.70 -4.01 20.81
C LEU A 388 -8.87 -5.52 21.01
N ALA A 389 -9.71 -6.17 20.21
CA ALA A 389 -9.83 -7.62 20.24
C ALA A 389 -8.51 -8.30 19.83
N ALA A 390 -7.80 -7.74 18.85
CA ALA A 390 -6.49 -8.26 18.42
C ALA A 390 -5.32 -7.83 19.32
N MET A 391 -5.40 -6.65 19.93
CA MET A 391 -4.39 -6.04 20.80
C MET A 391 -5.08 -5.30 21.96
N PRO A 392 -5.35 -5.97 23.09
CA PRO A 392 -6.15 -5.40 24.20
C PRO A 392 -5.61 -4.12 24.84
N ASP A 393 -4.28 -3.90 24.86
CA ASP A 393 -3.65 -2.69 25.43
C ASP A 393 -3.38 -1.60 24.35
N HIS A 394 -4.13 -1.59 23.24
CA HIS A 394 -3.95 -0.58 22.19
C HIS A 394 -4.56 0.77 22.61
N ARG A 395 -3.77 1.54 23.38
CA ARG A 395 -4.12 2.84 23.99
C ARG A 395 -4.82 3.83 23.05
N GLY A 396 -4.38 3.91 21.79
CA GLY A 396 -4.98 4.81 20.81
C GLY A 396 -6.42 4.42 20.41
N ALA A 397 -6.73 3.13 20.41
CA ALA A 397 -8.05 2.62 20.07
C ALA A 397 -9.00 2.71 21.26
N GLU A 398 -8.50 2.47 22.48
CA GLU A 398 -9.25 2.76 23.71
C GLU A 398 -9.64 4.24 23.80
N PHE A 399 -8.71 5.15 23.48
CA PHE A 399 -9.01 6.57 23.42
C PHE A 399 -10.07 6.90 22.37
N GLY A 400 -10.00 6.27 21.20
CA GLY A 400 -11.01 6.39 20.14
C GLY A 400 -12.41 5.99 20.61
N LEU A 401 -12.53 4.85 21.29
CA LEU A 401 -13.81 4.40 21.88
C LEU A 401 -14.30 5.34 22.99
N ALA A 402 -13.40 5.82 23.85
CA ALA A 402 -13.77 6.77 24.90
C ALA A 402 -14.29 8.11 24.32
N ASN A 403 -13.71 8.58 23.21
CA ASN A 403 -14.21 9.74 22.48
C ASN A 403 -15.60 9.49 21.89
N LEU A 404 -15.87 8.30 21.36
CA LEU A 404 -17.19 7.93 20.87
C LEU A 404 -18.24 7.88 21.99
N LEU A 405 -17.90 7.37 23.17
CA LEU A 405 -18.78 7.42 24.36
C LEU A 405 -19.09 8.86 24.75
N PHE A 406 -18.08 9.73 24.76
CA PHE A 406 -18.26 11.16 25.03
C PHE A 406 -19.21 11.83 24.04
N GLU A 407 -19.04 11.57 22.74
CA GLU A 407 -19.90 12.12 21.67
C GLU A 407 -21.35 11.64 21.76
N ARG A 408 -21.59 10.41 22.25
CA ARG A 408 -22.94 9.87 22.51
C ARG A 408 -23.60 10.46 23.77
N GLY A 409 -22.84 11.17 24.59
CA GLY A 409 -23.32 11.70 25.87
C GLY A 409 -23.22 10.71 27.04
N GLU A 410 -22.57 9.57 26.86
CA GLU A 410 -22.33 8.57 27.91
C GLU A 410 -21.19 9.00 28.84
N MET A 411 -21.37 10.14 29.51
CA MET A 411 -20.32 10.86 30.23
C MET A 411 -19.64 10.03 31.33
N SER A 412 -20.40 9.23 32.07
CA SER A 412 -19.87 8.37 33.14
C SER A 412 -18.94 7.27 32.58
N ALA A 413 -19.32 6.65 31.47
CA ALA A 413 -18.53 5.62 30.82
C ALA A 413 -17.27 6.20 30.16
N ALA A 414 -17.40 7.37 29.52
CA ALA A 414 -16.27 8.10 28.95
C ALA A 414 -15.24 8.49 30.02
N GLU A 415 -15.70 9.04 31.16
CA GLU A 415 -14.81 9.36 32.29
C GLU A 415 -14.06 8.15 32.81
N ALA A 416 -14.76 7.05 33.07
CA ALA A 416 -14.14 5.83 33.57
C ALA A 416 -13.04 5.34 32.60
N SER A 417 -13.33 5.38 31.30
CA SER A 417 -12.39 5.00 30.24
C SER A 417 -11.16 5.91 30.22
N TYR A 418 -11.34 7.23 30.22
CA TYR A 418 -10.20 8.17 30.25
C TYR A 418 -9.35 8.02 31.50
N ARG A 419 -9.96 7.85 32.68
CA ARG A 419 -9.22 7.67 33.94
C ARG A 419 -8.40 6.38 33.96
N ALA A 420 -8.93 5.30 33.42
CA ALA A 420 -8.23 4.02 33.29
C ALA A 420 -7.06 4.09 32.28
N LEU A 421 -7.15 4.98 31.28
CA LEU A 421 -6.13 5.12 30.25
C LEU A 421 -4.95 6.01 30.67
N ILE A 422 -5.21 7.12 31.38
CA ILE A 422 -4.19 8.10 31.81
C ILE A 422 -2.91 7.49 32.41
N PRO A 423 -2.95 6.55 33.38
CA PRO A 423 -1.72 6.04 34.01
C PRO A 423 -0.84 5.23 33.06
N ARG A 424 -1.38 4.78 31.93
CA ARG A 424 -0.65 4.00 30.93
C ARG A 424 -0.08 4.88 29.82
N LEU A 425 -0.38 6.17 29.73
CA LEU A 425 0.06 7.00 28.60
C LEU A 425 1.43 7.64 28.86
N ALA A 426 2.28 7.64 27.82
CA ALA A 426 3.50 8.46 27.81
C ALA A 426 3.16 9.96 27.71
N ASP A 427 2.16 10.31 26.90
CA ASP A 427 1.58 11.65 26.83
C ASP A 427 0.09 11.61 27.18
N PRO A 428 -0.30 11.98 28.41
CA PRO A 428 -1.69 12.00 28.84
C PRO A 428 -2.42 13.30 28.45
N VAL A 429 -1.77 14.29 27.83
CA VAL A 429 -2.34 15.63 27.60
C VAL A 429 -3.64 15.59 26.78
N PRO A 430 -3.73 14.87 25.64
CA PRO A 430 -4.98 14.79 24.88
C PRO A 430 -6.13 14.16 25.68
N VAL A 431 -5.83 13.18 26.53
CA VAL A 431 -6.84 12.47 27.34
C VAL A 431 -7.28 13.30 28.53
N LEU A 432 -6.36 14.02 29.18
CA LEU A 432 -6.69 14.98 30.24
C LEU A 432 -7.58 16.12 29.73
N LEU A 433 -7.38 16.54 28.48
CA LEU A 433 -8.21 17.57 27.85
C LEU A 433 -9.67 17.10 27.74
N ARG A 434 -9.86 15.87 27.25
CA ARG A 434 -11.18 15.24 27.12
C ARG A 434 -11.82 14.92 28.46
N LEU A 435 -11.06 14.47 29.46
CA LEU A 435 -11.56 14.30 30.82
C LEU A 435 -12.01 15.64 31.42
N GLY A 436 -11.28 16.73 31.15
CA GLY A 436 -11.69 18.08 31.49
C GLY A 436 -13.03 18.48 30.85
N ASP A 437 -13.21 18.17 29.56
CA ASP A 437 -14.48 18.38 28.84
C ASP A 437 -15.63 17.61 29.49
N VAL A 438 -15.42 16.33 29.86
CA VAL A 438 -16.42 15.52 30.57
C VAL A 438 -16.84 16.18 31.88
N HIS A 439 -15.88 16.62 32.71
CA HIS A 439 -16.18 17.27 33.97
C HIS A 439 -16.92 18.61 33.79
N LEU A 440 -16.57 19.38 32.76
CA LEU A 440 -17.29 20.62 32.41
C LEU A 440 -18.73 20.34 31.98
N ALA A 441 -18.93 19.38 31.07
CA ALA A 441 -20.26 19.01 30.56
C ALA A 441 -21.20 18.50 31.67
N THR A 442 -20.63 17.82 32.66
CA THR A 442 -21.35 17.29 33.82
C THR A 442 -21.37 18.25 35.02
N ARG A 443 -20.96 19.51 34.84
CA ARG A 443 -20.95 20.58 35.85
C ARG A 443 -20.12 20.29 37.11
N ARG A 444 -19.17 19.35 37.05
CA ARG A 444 -18.27 18.99 38.15
C ARG A 444 -17.03 19.88 38.12
N TYR A 445 -17.25 21.18 38.31
CA TYR A 445 -16.24 22.22 38.09
C TYR A 445 -14.98 22.05 38.94
N GLY A 446 -15.11 21.58 40.18
CA GLY A 446 -13.97 21.29 41.04
C GLY A 446 -13.01 20.24 40.44
N GLN A 447 -13.57 19.16 39.87
CA GLN A 447 -12.78 18.13 39.19
C GLN A 447 -12.23 18.61 37.84
N ALA A 448 -13.00 19.41 37.10
CA ALA A 448 -12.53 20.04 35.86
C ALA A 448 -11.30 20.92 36.11
N ILE A 449 -11.34 21.76 37.15
CA ILE A 449 -10.21 22.62 37.55
C ILE A 449 -8.98 21.78 37.89
N GLN A 450 -9.13 20.73 38.71
CA GLN A 450 -8.00 19.86 39.08
C GLN A 450 -7.38 19.18 37.84
N THR A 451 -8.21 18.61 36.97
CA THR A 451 -7.78 17.90 35.77
C THR A 451 -7.08 18.84 34.78
N LEU A 452 -7.65 20.00 34.52
CA LEU A 452 -7.10 20.98 33.57
C LEU A 452 -5.86 21.70 34.12
N ARG A 453 -5.74 21.86 35.45
CA ARG A 453 -4.47 22.28 36.08
C ARG A 453 -3.37 21.26 35.87
N LYS A 454 -3.67 19.96 36.06
CA LYS A 454 -2.71 18.88 35.77
C LYS A 454 -2.27 18.92 34.31
N LEU A 455 -3.20 19.12 33.38
CA LEU A 455 -2.89 19.31 31.96
C LEU A 455 -1.95 20.50 31.74
N CYS A 456 -2.30 21.69 32.26
CA CYS A 456 -1.49 22.90 32.06
C CYS A 456 -0.11 22.81 32.74
N LYS A 457 0.03 22.01 33.80
CA LYS A 457 1.35 21.73 34.41
C LYS A 457 2.23 20.88 33.49
N LEU A 458 1.65 19.87 32.84
CA LEU A 458 2.36 18.97 31.93
C LEU A 458 2.67 19.61 30.59
N ALA A 459 1.74 20.40 30.05
CA ALA A 459 1.91 21.15 28.82
C ALA A 459 1.61 22.64 29.08
N PRO A 460 2.58 23.39 29.63
CA PRO A 460 2.41 24.81 29.91
C PRO A 460 1.89 25.55 28.69
N HIS A 461 2.44 25.35 27.49
CA HIS A 461 2.03 26.11 26.30
C HIS A 461 0.73 25.66 25.61
N HIS A 462 -0.08 24.80 26.24
CA HIS A 462 -1.32 24.30 25.66
C HIS A 462 -2.48 25.29 25.79
N VAL A 463 -2.68 26.13 24.76
CA VAL A 463 -3.66 27.25 24.75
C VAL A 463 -5.09 26.79 25.03
N GLU A 464 -5.56 25.73 24.38
CA GLU A 464 -6.93 25.21 24.58
C GLU A 464 -7.17 24.75 26.02
N GLY A 465 -6.24 23.98 26.60
CA GLY A 465 -6.31 23.53 27.98
C GLY A 465 -6.34 24.68 28.98
N ARG A 466 -5.55 25.74 28.77
CA ARG A 466 -5.63 26.96 29.59
C ARG A 466 -6.96 27.67 29.45
N TYR A 467 -7.46 27.84 28.22
CA TYR A 467 -8.79 28.42 28.00
C TYR A 467 -9.87 27.63 28.73
N LYS A 468 -9.88 26.29 28.61
CA LYS A 468 -10.82 25.43 29.32
C LYS A 468 -10.67 25.49 30.83
N LEU A 469 -9.45 25.62 31.36
CA LEU A 469 -9.23 25.85 32.79
C LEU A 469 -9.88 27.17 33.24
N GLY A 470 -9.74 28.24 32.46
CA GLY A 470 -10.42 29.51 32.69
C GLY A 470 -11.95 29.37 32.71
N VAL A 471 -12.52 28.63 31.74
CA VAL A 471 -13.96 28.31 31.71
C VAL A 471 -14.40 27.52 32.95
N ALA A 472 -13.61 26.53 33.38
CA ALA A 472 -13.90 25.74 34.58
C ALA A 472 -13.87 26.61 35.85
N LEU A 473 -12.91 27.52 35.97
CA LEU A 473 -12.79 28.45 37.09
C LEU A 473 -13.96 29.45 37.13
N LEU A 474 -14.36 29.96 35.96
CA LEU A 474 -15.55 30.82 35.82
C LEU A 474 -16.81 30.11 36.32
N ALA A 475 -17.07 28.91 35.81
CA ALA A 475 -18.25 28.15 36.18
C ALA A 475 -18.24 27.73 37.66
N GLY A 476 -17.04 27.56 38.25
CA GLY A 476 -16.84 27.37 39.69
C GLY A 476 -16.78 28.66 40.52
N GLN A 477 -17.17 29.82 39.98
CA GLN A 477 -17.20 31.14 40.63
C GLN A 477 -15.85 31.66 41.17
N ARG A 478 -14.73 31.12 40.68
CA ARG A 478 -13.37 31.57 41.04
C ARG A 478 -12.89 32.67 40.08
N LEU A 479 -13.62 33.78 40.06
CA LEU A 479 -13.51 34.83 39.03
C LEU A 479 -12.09 35.43 38.90
N ARG A 480 -11.43 35.73 40.02
CA ARG A 480 -10.07 36.31 40.00
C ARG A 480 -9.06 35.37 39.36
N GLU A 481 -9.08 34.10 39.74
CA GLU A 481 -8.18 33.08 39.17
C GLU A 481 -8.49 32.82 37.69
N ALA A 482 -9.78 32.81 37.33
CA ALA A 482 -10.19 32.67 35.94
C ALA A 482 -9.64 33.81 35.08
N ALA A 483 -9.72 35.06 35.55
CA ALA A 483 -9.20 36.23 34.85
C ALA A 483 -7.69 36.11 34.58
N THR A 484 -6.90 35.65 35.57
CA THR A 484 -5.46 35.41 35.40
C THR A 484 -5.18 34.37 34.31
N VAL A 485 -5.81 33.20 34.40
CA VAL A 485 -5.56 32.09 33.45
C VAL A 485 -6.03 32.44 32.03
N LEU A 486 -7.17 33.13 31.89
CA LEU A 486 -7.67 33.58 30.58
C LEU A 486 -6.78 34.66 29.97
N ALA A 487 -6.23 35.58 30.77
CA ALA A 487 -5.26 36.56 30.30
C ALA A 487 -3.99 35.87 29.76
N GLU A 488 -3.48 34.84 30.43
CA GLU A 488 -2.35 34.05 29.95
C GLU A 488 -2.65 33.34 28.62
N ALA A 489 -3.83 32.70 28.51
CA ALA A 489 -4.25 32.05 27.27
C ALA A 489 -4.42 33.05 26.11
N GLY A 490 -4.92 34.25 26.40
CA GLY A 490 -5.16 35.32 25.43
C GLY A 490 -3.91 36.02 24.91
N ARG A 491 -2.79 35.96 25.64
CA ARG A 491 -1.48 36.55 25.24
C ARG A 491 -0.71 35.70 24.23
N VAL A 492 -1.16 34.50 23.90
CA VAL A 492 -0.45 33.62 22.98
C VAL A 492 -0.61 34.13 21.54
N HIS A 493 0.51 34.57 20.97
CA HIS A 493 0.65 34.91 19.56
C HIS A 493 1.26 33.70 18.85
N SER A 494 0.51 33.10 17.93
CA SER A 494 0.95 31.93 17.16
C SER A 494 0.24 31.93 15.82
N ASP A 495 0.90 31.46 14.76
CA ASP A 495 0.28 31.29 13.44
C ASP A 495 -0.64 30.08 13.31
N ASP A 496 -0.64 29.21 14.31
CA ASP A 496 -1.58 28.09 14.41
C ASP A 496 -3.03 28.58 14.58
N ARG A 497 -3.91 28.19 13.65
CA ARG A 497 -5.32 28.61 13.61
C ARG A 497 -6.09 28.20 14.87
N ALA A 498 -5.83 27.01 15.42
CA ALA A 498 -6.52 26.54 16.62
C ALA A 498 -6.07 27.33 17.86
N LYS A 499 -4.78 27.63 17.97
CA LYS A 499 -4.26 28.49 19.04
C LYS A 499 -4.84 29.90 18.94
N LYS A 500 -4.91 30.51 17.75
CA LYS A 500 -5.56 31.82 17.53
C LYS A 500 -7.03 31.78 17.97
N PHE A 501 -7.76 30.73 17.61
CA PHE A 501 -9.16 30.56 17.96
C PHE A 501 -9.38 30.53 19.49
N TYR A 502 -8.62 29.70 20.22
CA TYR A 502 -8.75 29.62 21.68
C TYR A 502 -8.19 30.85 22.40
N ALA A 503 -7.15 31.50 21.88
CA ALA A 503 -6.67 32.76 22.41
C ALA A 503 -7.72 33.88 22.26
N GLN A 504 -8.44 33.93 21.12
CA GLN A 504 -9.55 34.87 20.93
C GLN A 504 -10.69 34.59 21.91
N LYS A 505 -11.13 33.32 22.04
CA LYS A 505 -12.15 32.95 23.02
C LYS A 505 -11.76 33.32 24.46
N ALA A 506 -10.48 33.19 24.80
CA ALA A 506 -9.99 33.60 26.12
C ALA A 506 -10.08 35.11 26.33
N ARG A 507 -9.74 35.93 25.32
CA ARG A 507 -9.90 37.39 25.35
C ARG A 507 -11.37 37.81 25.48
N ASP A 508 -12.25 37.17 24.73
CA ASP A 508 -13.70 37.43 24.79
C ASP A 508 -14.26 37.09 26.18
N ALA A 509 -13.86 35.96 26.76
CA ALA A 509 -14.26 35.57 28.11
C ALA A 509 -13.71 36.54 29.18
N LEU A 510 -12.45 36.98 29.05
CA LEU A 510 -11.84 37.94 29.96
C LEU A 510 -12.57 39.29 29.95
N SER A 511 -12.95 39.79 28.77
CA SER A 511 -13.71 41.03 28.64
C SER A 511 -15.06 40.99 29.38
N ARG A 512 -15.72 39.82 29.40
CA ARG A 512 -16.99 39.63 30.12
C ARG A 512 -16.79 39.64 31.64
N ILE A 513 -15.70 39.04 32.13
CA ILE A 513 -15.37 39.00 33.56
C ILE A 513 -14.98 40.39 34.08
N ALA A 514 -14.25 41.18 33.30
CA ALA A 514 -13.81 42.51 33.70
C ALA A 514 -15.00 43.40 34.09
N PHE A 515 -16.12 43.30 33.35
CA PHE A 515 -17.37 43.99 33.67
C PHE A 515 -18.02 43.52 34.99
N THR A 516 -17.76 42.26 35.41
CA THR A 516 -18.33 41.68 36.64
C THR A 516 -17.44 41.91 37.86
N LEU A 517 -16.12 41.96 37.69
CA LEU A 517 -15.16 42.22 38.77
C LEU A 517 -15.06 43.71 39.12
N ASP A 518 -15.40 44.59 38.18
CA ASP A 518 -15.47 46.04 38.36
C ASP A 518 -16.75 46.54 37.66
N PRO A 519 -17.94 46.36 38.28
CA PRO A 519 -19.17 46.94 37.76
C PRO A 519 -19.03 48.44 37.92
N ARG A 520 -18.57 49.14 36.88
CA ARG A 520 -18.63 50.60 36.89
C ARG A 520 -20.08 50.99 37.20
N PRO A 521 -20.34 51.73 38.29
CA PRO A 521 -21.69 52.18 38.56
C PRO A 521 -22.04 53.18 37.46
N ASP A 522 -23.07 52.90 36.67
CA ASP A 522 -23.64 53.93 35.81
C ASP A 522 -24.65 54.74 36.64
N SER A 523 -24.26 56.00 36.89
CA SER A 523 -25.05 57.23 37.09
C SER A 523 -24.71 58.03 38.37
N ALA A 524 -24.50 59.34 38.14
CA ALA A 524 -24.50 60.47 39.08
C ALA A 524 -23.25 60.71 39.97
N PHE A 525 -22.28 61.50 39.47
CA PHE A 525 -21.37 62.31 40.30
C PHE A 525 -20.93 63.59 39.55
N TYR A 526 -21.82 64.59 39.51
CA TYR A 526 -21.41 65.99 39.71
C TYR A 526 -21.86 66.34 41.14
N PRO A 527 -20.98 66.88 41.97
CA PRO A 527 -21.20 68.28 42.35
C PRO A 527 -19.92 69.12 42.48
N ASP A 528 -20.12 70.41 42.25
CA ASP A 528 -19.30 71.56 42.65
C ASP A 528 -17.96 71.84 41.93
N LEU A 529 -18.09 72.52 40.79
CA LEU A 529 -17.22 73.65 40.45
C LEU A 529 -18.05 74.95 40.46
N ALA A 530 -18.50 75.34 41.65
CA ALA A 530 -18.89 76.71 41.96
C ALA A 530 -17.74 77.39 42.71
N SER A 531 -16.82 78.01 41.98
CA SER A 531 -16.09 79.25 42.36
C SER A 531 -14.90 79.46 41.41
N PHE A 532 -14.68 80.74 41.04
CA PHE A 532 -13.82 81.28 39.97
C PHE A 532 -14.62 81.48 38.66
N GLY A 533 -15.35 82.57 38.44
CA GLY A 533 -15.07 83.96 38.85
C GLY A 533 -14.30 84.67 37.75
N GLY A 534 -15.04 85.31 36.82
CA GLY A 534 -14.51 86.28 35.86
C GLY A 534 -14.62 85.87 34.39
N GLY A 535 -15.64 86.39 33.69
CA GLY A 535 -15.62 86.53 32.22
C GLY A 535 -14.59 87.59 31.76
N PRO A 536 -14.56 88.00 30.48
CA PRO A 536 -15.71 88.02 29.56
C PRO A 536 -15.42 87.61 28.09
N ASP A 537 -16.49 87.68 27.32
CA ASP A 537 -16.59 87.97 25.88
C ASP A 537 -16.50 86.84 24.83
N ILE A 538 -17.72 86.48 24.42
CA ILE A 538 -18.15 85.99 23.11
C ILE A 538 -17.85 87.08 22.05
N PRO A 539 -17.43 86.72 20.83
CA PRO A 539 -18.34 86.81 19.66
C PRO A 539 -18.24 85.52 18.81
N HIS A 540 -19.31 84.74 18.64
CA HIS A 540 -20.37 84.87 17.64
C HIS A 540 -19.94 84.71 16.17
N LEU A 541 -20.71 83.85 15.48
CA LEU A 541 -20.98 83.77 14.03
C LEU A 541 -19.90 83.00 13.22
N HIS A 542 -20.20 81.98 12.43
CA HIS A 542 -21.42 81.57 11.73
C HIS A 542 -21.47 80.05 11.56
#